data_AF-A0A9E2YXC2-F1
#
_entry.id   AF-A0A9E2YXC2-F1
#
_cell.length_a   1.000
_cell.length_b   1.000
_cell.length_c   1.000
_cell.angle_alpha   90.00
_cell.angle_beta   90.00
_cell.angle_gamma   90.00
#
_symmetry.space_group_name_H-M   'P 1'
#
loop_
_entity.id
_entity.type
_entity.pdbx_description
1 polymer ?
#
loop_
_entity_poly.entity_id
_entity_poly.type
_entity_poly.pdbx_seq_one_letter_code
_entity_poly.pdbx_strand_id
1 'polypeptide(L)'
;ELSIGVDSVVLVDDNPKECAEVSESVPEALALALPEHEENIPAFLRHVWAFDHVVVTEEDRHRNAYYTQAQEFGRELKRAASLEHFVGSLDLRITFEELRTETLPRASQLTQRTNQFNFTTVRRTEQDLRTLGERGWECRTVRVSDRFGDYGITGLLIVRAAGEVLEIDTFLLSCRVLGRGVEHQVMARLGSEALERGLTAVSARLETTKRNEPARQFLHDIGGAYEQAVDGGFIYVLPARELSGLTFKPSAVKLPPSSEKPKKTVARKRPDYQEIASTLASAEDILREVRAGTSHIADPSMTETESRLAAIWSELLKRPSIRATDNFFDLGGHSLLVVLLIVRVRELFGVDLAIDDVYSANLTLRGLAQKIEAYQLGDPAAFEAILKELEALPDEEIERLLAEELR
;
A
#
# COMPACT_ATOMS: atom_id res chain seq x y z
N GLU A 1 -5.32 -15.27 -25.66
CA GLU A 1 -5.27 -14.14 -24.70
C GLU A 1 -4.32 -14.51 -23.58
N LEU A 2 -3.41 -13.61 -23.20
CA LEU A 2 -2.30 -13.91 -22.29
C LEU A 2 -2.66 -13.83 -20.79
N SER A 3 -3.86 -13.35 -20.41
CA SER A 3 -4.27 -13.20 -18.99
C SER A 3 -3.25 -12.48 -18.10
N ILE A 4 -2.44 -11.59 -18.68
CA ILE A 4 -1.48 -10.73 -17.99
C ILE A 4 -2.20 -9.41 -17.70
N GLY A 5 -2.16 -8.96 -16.44
CA GLY A 5 -2.64 -7.63 -16.07
C GLY A 5 -1.79 -6.58 -16.76
N VAL A 6 -2.43 -5.55 -17.33
CA VAL A 6 -1.72 -4.55 -18.13
C VAL A 6 -0.70 -3.77 -17.30
N ASP A 7 -0.89 -3.74 -15.99
CA ASP A 7 0.02 -3.23 -14.96
C ASP A 7 1.29 -4.06 -14.72
N SER A 8 1.38 -5.24 -15.33
CA SER A 8 2.55 -6.12 -15.28
C SER A 8 3.33 -6.19 -16.60
N VAL A 9 2.96 -5.35 -17.57
CA VAL A 9 3.64 -5.22 -18.85
C VAL A 9 4.48 -3.94 -18.86
N VAL A 10 5.73 -4.08 -19.33
CA VAL A 10 6.61 -2.95 -19.64
C VAL A 10 6.83 -2.93 -21.14
N LEU A 11 6.47 -1.82 -21.80
CA LEU A 11 6.86 -1.53 -23.17
C LEU A 11 8.20 -0.80 -23.15
N VAL A 12 9.14 -1.26 -23.96
CA VAL A 12 10.43 -0.60 -24.19
C VAL A 12 10.57 -0.39 -25.68
N ASP A 13 10.68 0.86 -26.10
CA ASP A 13 10.77 1.24 -27.51
C ASP A 13 11.80 2.37 -27.70
N ASP A 14 12.45 2.44 -28.85
CA ASP A 14 13.36 3.53 -29.20
C ASP A 14 12.63 4.75 -29.77
N ASN A 15 11.34 4.60 -30.12
CA ASN A 15 10.49 5.69 -30.53
C ASN A 15 9.71 6.30 -29.33
N PRO A 16 10.08 7.49 -28.85
CA PRO A 16 9.42 8.12 -27.70
C PRO A 16 7.94 8.44 -27.97
N LYS A 17 7.53 8.59 -29.23
CA LYS A 17 6.12 8.83 -29.59
C LYS A 17 5.26 7.61 -29.33
N GLU A 18 5.75 6.42 -29.66
CA GLU A 18 5.03 5.16 -29.43
C GLU A 18 4.91 4.87 -27.93
N CYS A 19 5.96 5.15 -27.16
CA CYS A 19 5.90 5.08 -25.69
C CYS A 19 4.90 6.08 -25.09
N ALA A 20 4.80 7.29 -25.62
CA ALA A 20 3.83 8.30 -25.18
C ALA A 20 2.39 7.88 -25.51
N GLU A 21 2.15 7.38 -26.72
CA GLU A 21 0.84 6.87 -27.15
C GLU A 21 0.36 5.71 -26.26
N VAL A 22 1.26 4.79 -25.89
CA VAL A 22 0.92 3.69 -24.97
C VAL A 22 0.70 4.17 -23.55
N SER A 23 1.48 5.16 -23.07
CA SER A 23 1.26 5.76 -21.74
C SER A 23 -0.08 6.48 -21.63
N GLU A 24 -0.55 7.10 -22.71
CA GLU A 24 -1.85 7.81 -22.76
C GLU A 24 -3.03 6.85 -22.92
N SER A 25 -2.92 5.89 -23.84
CA SER A 25 -3.98 4.93 -24.13
C SER A 25 -4.12 3.85 -23.06
N VAL A 26 -3.01 3.50 -22.40
CA VAL A 26 -2.92 2.41 -21.44
C VAL A 26 -2.07 2.82 -20.22
N PRO A 27 -2.57 3.71 -19.33
CA PRO A 27 -1.80 4.27 -18.22
C PRO A 27 -1.35 3.25 -17.17
N GLU A 28 -1.92 2.05 -17.20
CA GLU A 28 -1.59 0.96 -16.30
C GLU A 28 -0.26 0.29 -16.72
N ALA A 29 0.05 0.22 -18.02
CA ALA A 29 1.32 -0.28 -18.54
C ALA A 29 2.44 0.75 -18.31
N LEU A 30 3.65 0.27 -18.04
CA LEU A 30 4.82 1.13 -18.00
C LEU A 30 5.42 1.20 -19.42
N ALA A 31 5.54 2.39 -20.00
CA ALA A 31 6.29 2.58 -21.23
C ALA A 31 7.61 3.31 -20.92
N LEU A 32 8.71 2.82 -21.48
CA LEU A 32 10.06 3.37 -21.30
C LEU A 32 10.65 3.65 -22.68
N ALA A 33 10.99 4.91 -22.95
CA ALA A 33 11.72 5.25 -24.16
C ALA A 33 13.22 4.97 -23.95
N LEU A 34 13.83 4.24 -24.89
CA LEU A 34 15.28 4.07 -24.90
C LEU A 34 15.98 5.41 -25.20
N PRO A 35 17.20 5.63 -24.66
CA PRO A 35 17.99 6.80 -25.02
C PRO A 35 18.21 6.92 -26.53
N GLU A 36 18.17 8.14 -27.06
CA GLU A 36 18.37 8.43 -28.50
C GLU A 36 19.74 7.96 -29.01
N HIS A 37 20.76 7.91 -28.13
CA HIS A 37 22.10 7.46 -28.46
C HIS A 37 22.29 6.00 -28.02
N GLU A 38 22.58 5.11 -28.97
CA GLU A 38 22.73 3.67 -28.75
C GLU A 38 23.78 3.33 -27.66
N GLU A 39 24.85 4.11 -27.56
CA GLU A 39 25.91 3.98 -26.55
C GLU A 39 25.42 4.11 -25.10
N ASN A 40 24.31 4.81 -24.89
CA ASN A 40 23.72 5.02 -23.55
C ASN A 40 22.71 3.93 -23.17
N ILE A 41 22.23 3.12 -24.13
CA ILE A 41 21.25 2.05 -23.89
C ILE A 41 21.75 1.05 -22.84
N PRO A 42 23.00 0.53 -22.90
CA PRO A 42 23.47 -0.41 -21.90
C PRO A 42 23.55 0.18 -20.49
N ALA A 43 23.87 1.48 -20.37
CA ALA A 43 23.91 2.16 -19.09
C ALA A 43 22.49 2.38 -18.54
N PHE A 44 21.56 2.81 -19.38
CA PHE A 44 20.15 2.98 -19.04
C PHE A 44 19.52 1.68 -18.52
N LEU A 45 19.68 0.57 -19.26
CA LEU A 45 19.11 -0.73 -18.86
C LEU A 45 19.70 -1.29 -17.57
N ARG A 46 20.94 -0.95 -17.22
CA ARG A 46 21.57 -1.36 -15.95
C ARG A 46 21.05 -0.60 -14.73
N HIS A 47 20.48 0.59 -14.92
CA HIS A 47 20.07 1.49 -13.84
C HIS A 47 18.56 1.75 -13.81
N VAL A 48 17.81 1.19 -14.74
CA VAL A 48 16.35 1.29 -14.74
C VAL A 48 15.76 0.32 -13.73
N TRP A 49 15.35 0.87 -12.57
CA TRP A 49 14.83 0.09 -11.45
C TRP A 49 13.49 -0.59 -11.75
N ALA A 50 12.86 -0.29 -12.89
CA ALA A 50 11.69 -1.02 -13.37
C ALA A 50 11.96 -2.53 -13.51
N PHE A 51 13.21 -2.92 -13.75
CA PHE A 51 13.64 -4.32 -13.84
C PHE A 51 14.37 -4.82 -12.58
N ASP A 52 14.53 -3.97 -11.56
CA ASP A 52 15.19 -4.37 -10.32
C ASP A 52 14.29 -5.29 -9.51
N HIS A 53 14.80 -6.49 -9.26
CA HIS A 53 14.16 -7.47 -8.42
C HIS A 53 14.81 -7.46 -7.03
N VAL A 54 14.07 -7.02 -6.01
CA VAL A 54 14.51 -7.01 -4.59
C VAL A 54 14.59 -8.44 -4.05
N VAL A 55 15.54 -9.23 -4.52
CA VAL A 55 15.70 -10.68 -4.26
C VAL A 55 14.70 -11.53 -5.05
N VAL A 56 15.18 -12.08 -6.18
CA VAL A 56 14.55 -13.21 -6.87
C VAL A 56 14.76 -14.45 -6.00
N THR A 57 13.71 -14.94 -5.34
CA THR A 57 13.76 -16.29 -4.75
C THR A 57 13.68 -17.31 -5.89
N GLU A 58 14.17 -18.54 -5.70
CA GLU A 58 14.07 -19.60 -6.74
C GLU A 58 12.62 -19.79 -7.25
N GLU A 59 11.62 -19.45 -6.44
CA GLU A 59 10.20 -19.52 -6.78
C GLU A 59 9.75 -18.45 -7.80
N ASP A 60 10.43 -17.30 -7.92
CA ASP A 60 10.14 -16.30 -8.97
C ASP A 60 10.58 -16.80 -10.36
N ARG A 61 11.55 -17.73 -10.45
CA ARG A 61 11.91 -18.42 -11.72
C ARG A 61 10.81 -19.36 -12.22
N HIS A 62 9.90 -19.80 -11.33
CA HIS A 62 8.78 -20.68 -11.69
C HIS A 62 7.52 -19.93 -12.18
N ARG A 63 7.57 -18.59 -12.34
CA ARG A 63 6.43 -17.80 -12.86
C ARG A 63 5.86 -18.29 -14.19
N ASN A 64 6.71 -18.76 -15.10
CA ASN A 64 6.24 -19.30 -16.39
C ASN A 64 5.50 -20.65 -16.24
N ALA A 65 5.74 -21.43 -15.18
CA ALA A 65 5.02 -22.68 -14.94
C ALA A 65 3.59 -22.45 -14.40
N TYR A 66 3.38 -21.37 -13.64
CA TYR A 66 2.06 -21.04 -13.09
C TYR A 66 1.03 -20.62 -14.16
N TYR A 67 1.46 -20.02 -15.27
CA TYR A 67 0.55 -19.64 -16.37
C TYR A 67 0.01 -20.86 -17.13
N THR A 68 0.85 -21.87 -17.35
CA THR A 68 0.43 -23.14 -17.97
C THR A 68 -0.60 -23.85 -17.10
N GLN A 69 -0.38 -23.89 -15.78
CA GLN A 69 -1.32 -24.49 -14.82
C GLN A 69 -2.64 -23.72 -14.69
N ALA A 70 -2.64 -22.39 -14.75
CA ALA A 70 -3.88 -21.59 -14.73
C ALA A 70 -4.74 -21.82 -16.00
N GLN A 71 -4.11 -22.01 -17.16
CA GLN A 71 -4.79 -22.39 -18.40
C GLN A 71 -5.33 -23.83 -18.35
N GLU A 72 -4.59 -24.76 -17.76
CA GLU A 72 -5.06 -26.14 -17.53
C GLU A 72 -6.22 -26.18 -16.53
N PHE A 73 -6.15 -25.42 -15.44
CA PHE A 73 -7.24 -25.22 -14.48
C PHE A 73 -8.51 -24.69 -15.15
N GLY A 74 -8.39 -23.66 -16.01
CA GLY A 74 -9.51 -23.12 -16.78
C GLY A 74 -10.09 -24.10 -17.83
N ARG A 75 -9.26 -24.98 -18.41
CA ARG A 75 -9.71 -26.02 -19.35
C ARG A 75 -10.42 -27.17 -18.64
N GLU A 76 -9.93 -27.59 -17.48
CA GLU A 76 -10.54 -28.63 -16.66
C GLU A 76 -11.82 -28.14 -15.97
N LEU A 77 -11.86 -26.89 -15.50
CA LEU A 77 -13.08 -26.28 -14.94
C LEU A 77 -14.23 -26.26 -15.96
N LYS A 78 -13.92 -26.05 -17.25
CA LYS A 78 -14.89 -26.14 -18.35
C LYS A 78 -15.36 -27.58 -18.64
N ARG A 79 -14.61 -28.59 -18.20
CA ARG A 79 -14.89 -30.02 -18.41
C ARG A 79 -15.51 -30.70 -17.19
N ALA A 80 -15.30 -30.16 -15.99
CA ALA A 80 -15.84 -30.71 -14.76
C ALA A 80 -17.35 -30.51 -14.66
N ALA A 81 -18.06 -31.54 -14.18
CA ALA A 81 -19.51 -31.52 -14.03
C ALA A 81 -20.00 -30.49 -12.99
N SER A 82 -19.15 -30.09 -12.05
CA SER A 82 -19.40 -29.00 -11.09
C SER A 82 -18.08 -28.48 -10.48
N LEU A 83 -18.06 -27.23 -10.00
CA LEU A 83 -16.94 -26.62 -9.26
C LEU A 83 -16.59 -27.44 -8.00
N GLU A 84 -17.58 -28.05 -7.37
CA GLU A 84 -17.42 -28.88 -6.18
C GLU A 84 -16.68 -30.19 -6.46
N HIS A 85 -17.07 -30.88 -7.52
CA HIS A 85 -16.36 -32.08 -7.98
C HIS A 85 -14.92 -31.76 -8.41
N PHE A 86 -14.71 -30.60 -9.02
CA PHE A 86 -13.39 -30.18 -9.47
C PHE A 86 -12.44 -29.89 -8.29
N VAL A 87 -12.87 -29.09 -7.31
CA VAL A 87 -12.05 -28.79 -6.13
C VAL A 87 -11.76 -30.07 -5.31
N GLY A 88 -12.75 -30.95 -5.16
CA GLY A 88 -12.54 -32.27 -4.54
C GLY A 88 -11.52 -33.13 -5.29
N SER A 89 -11.40 -32.96 -6.61
CA SER A 89 -10.45 -33.72 -7.44
C SER A 89 -9.02 -33.16 -7.48
N LEU A 90 -8.77 -31.98 -6.89
CA LEU A 90 -7.45 -31.35 -6.91
C LEU A 90 -6.42 -32.10 -6.04
N ASP A 91 -6.85 -32.90 -5.06
CA ASP A 91 -5.99 -33.55 -4.06
C ASP A 91 -5.04 -32.54 -3.39
N LEU A 92 -5.61 -31.48 -2.82
CA LEU A 92 -4.85 -30.43 -2.15
C LEU A 92 -4.14 -31.00 -0.93
N ARG A 93 -2.81 -30.84 -0.90
CA ARG A 93 -1.94 -31.21 0.22
C ARG A 93 -1.34 -29.95 0.82
N ILE A 94 -1.66 -29.73 2.08
CA ILE A 94 -1.18 -28.59 2.86
C ILE A 94 -0.21 -29.10 3.91
N THR A 95 1.00 -28.53 3.92
CA THR A 95 2.00 -28.81 4.94
C THR A 95 2.35 -27.55 5.72
N PHE A 96 2.56 -27.73 7.02
CA PHE A 96 3.03 -26.68 7.92
C PHE A 96 4.48 -26.97 8.26
N GLU A 97 5.36 -26.01 7.98
CA GLU A 97 6.79 -26.12 8.28
C GLU A 97 7.16 -25.02 9.27
N GLU A 98 7.87 -25.38 10.34
CA GLU A 98 8.41 -24.40 11.29
C GLU A 98 9.28 -23.37 10.56
N LEU A 99 9.18 -22.11 10.98
CA LEU A 99 9.90 -21.02 10.36
C LEU A 99 11.40 -21.14 10.66
N ARG A 100 12.20 -21.40 9.63
CA ARG A 100 13.66 -21.51 9.68
C ARG A 100 14.34 -20.28 9.09
N THR A 101 15.63 -20.13 9.37
CA THR A 101 16.48 -19.05 8.82
C THR A 101 16.39 -18.93 7.29
N GLU A 102 16.32 -20.06 6.59
CA GLU A 102 16.21 -20.12 5.13
C GLU A 102 14.86 -19.59 4.61
N THR A 103 13.79 -19.75 5.39
CA THR A 103 12.41 -19.38 5.02
C THR A 103 11.98 -18.01 5.56
N LEU A 104 12.78 -17.39 6.43
CA LEU A 104 12.49 -16.08 7.04
C LEU A 104 12.31 -14.94 6.03
N PRO A 105 13.18 -14.78 5.02
CA PRO A 105 13.01 -13.73 4.02
C PRO A 105 11.67 -13.87 3.28
N ARG A 106 11.28 -15.12 2.95
CA ARG A 106 10.01 -15.41 2.27
C ARG A 106 8.80 -15.09 3.15
N ALA A 107 8.84 -15.49 4.42
CA ALA A 107 7.78 -15.17 5.37
C ALA A 107 7.60 -13.65 5.56
N SER A 108 8.69 -12.91 5.74
CA SER A 108 8.70 -11.45 5.80
C SER A 108 8.07 -10.84 4.55
N GLN A 109 8.51 -11.28 3.36
CA GLN A 109 7.98 -10.82 2.08
C GLN A 109 6.46 -11.07 1.95
N LEU A 110 5.98 -12.23 2.42
CA LEU A 110 4.55 -12.54 2.42
C LEU A 110 3.75 -11.56 3.29
N THR A 111 4.26 -11.14 4.46
CA THR A 111 3.59 -10.12 5.29
C THR A 111 3.50 -8.76 4.61
N GLN A 112 4.49 -8.40 3.79
CA GLN A 112 4.54 -7.11 3.10
C GLN A 112 3.62 -7.07 1.87
N ARG A 113 3.51 -8.19 1.14
CA ARG A 113 2.78 -8.25 -0.14
C ARG A 113 1.33 -8.70 0.01
N THR A 114 1.01 -9.47 1.04
CA THR A 114 -0.32 -10.07 1.21
C THR A 114 -1.22 -9.18 2.04
N ASN A 115 -2.14 -8.48 1.37
CA ASN A 115 -3.08 -7.57 2.00
C ASN A 115 -4.56 -8.01 1.91
N GLN A 116 -4.90 -8.92 0.98
CA GLN A 116 -6.29 -9.34 0.75
C GLN A 116 -6.76 -10.42 1.73
N PHE A 117 -6.00 -11.51 1.85
CA PHE A 117 -6.24 -12.54 2.86
C PHE A 117 -5.15 -12.45 3.91
N ASN A 118 -5.30 -11.49 4.83
CA ASN A 118 -4.42 -11.28 5.96
C ASN A 118 -5.25 -10.75 7.13
N PHE A 119 -5.24 -11.47 8.24
CA PHE A 119 -6.10 -11.17 9.38
C PHE A 119 -5.75 -9.83 10.04
N THR A 120 -4.48 -9.51 10.20
CA THR A 120 -4.05 -8.31 10.92
C THR A 120 -3.41 -7.26 10.02
N THR A 121 -2.96 -7.61 8.81
CA THR A 121 -2.21 -6.72 7.88
C THR A 121 -0.90 -6.15 8.46
N VAL A 122 -0.48 -6.65 9.63
CA VAL A 122 0.77 -6.25 10.28
C VAL A 122 1.95 -6.73 9.45
N ARG A 123 2.76 -5.77 9.00
CA ARG A 123 3.99 -6.03 8.26
C ARG A 123 5.09 -6.39 9.26
N ARG A 124 5.79 -7.48 9.00
CA ARG A 124 6.86 -7.97 9.88
C ARG A 124 8.14 -8.13 9.09
N THR A 125 9.21 -7.56 9.61
CA THR A 125 10.56 -7.82 9.14
C THR A 125 11.02 -9.21 9.58
N GLU A 126 12.16 -9.67 9.07
CA GLU A 126 12.76 -10.92 9.53
C GLU A 126 13.08 -10.89 11.04
N GLN A 127 13.51 -9.73 11.56
CA GLN A 127 13.81 -9.56 12.98
C GLN A 127 12.55 -9.67 13.84
N ASP A 128 11.45 -9.05 13.44
CA ASP A 128 10.17 -9.16 14.15
C ASP A 128 9.70 -10.62 14.25
N LEU A 129 9.83 -11.39 13.17
CA LEU A 129 9.47 -12.81 13.14
C LEU A 129 10.34 -13.66 14.07
N ARG A 130 11.66 -13.36 14.15
CA ARG A 130 12.57 -14.00 15.11
C ARG A 130 12.16 -13.68 16.55
N THR A 131 11.93 -12.41 16.85
CA THR A 131 11.51 -11.95 18.19
C THR A 131 10.17 -12.56 18.62
N LEU A 132 9.23 -12.79 17.70
CA LEU A 132 8.00 -13.52 18.01
C LEU A 132 8.29 -14.97 18.41
N GLY A 133 9.14 -15.66 17.66
CA GLY A 133 9.60 -17.01 18.00
C GLY A 133 10.21 -17.10 19.40
N GLU A 134 11.08 -16.14 19.74
CA GLU A 134 11.71 -16.04 21.07
C GLU A 134 10.69 -15.77 22.20
N ARG A 135 9.57 -15.12 21.88
CA ARG A 135 8.45 -14.84 22.81
C ARG A 135 7.47 -16.00 22.95
N GLY A 136 7.80 -17.18 22.42
CA GLY A 136 6.99 -18.39 22.50
C GLY A 136 5.85 -18.45 21.47
N TRP A 137 5.91 -17.67 20.40
CA TRP A 137 5.01 -17.85 19.26
C TRP A 137 5.55 -18.91 18.31
N GLU A 138 4.66 -19.78 17.85
CA GLU A 138 4.95 -20.81 16.86
C GLU A 138 4.72 -20.23 15.46
N CYS A 139 5.79 -19.75 14.84
CA CYS A 139 5.79 -19.25 13.47
C CYS A 139 5.94 -20.42 12.49
N ARG A 140 4.98 -20.60 11.59
CA ARG A 140 4.95 -21.69 10.59
C ARG A 140 4.63 -21.16 9.20
N THR A 141 5.34 -21.65 8.21
CA THR A 141 5.00 -21.42 6.81
C THR A 141 3.96 -22.44 6.35
N VAL A 142 3.09 -22.01 5.45
CA VAL A 142 2.07 -22.87 4.82
C VAL A 142 2.53 -23.15 3.40
N ARG A 143 2.82 -24.42 3.09
CA ARG A 143 3.10 -24.88 1.73
C ARG A 143 1.90 -25.65 1.21
N VAL A 144 1.57 -25.43 -0.06
CA VAL A 144 0.42 -26.05 -0.71
C VAL A 144 0.90 -26.72 -1.99
N SER A 145 0.47 -27.95 -2.21
CA SER A 145 0.62 -28.66 -3.48
C SER A 145 -0.72 -29.28 -3.87
N ASP A 146 -0.90 -29.54 -5.15
CA ASP A 146 -2.03 -30.30 -5.68
C ASP A 146 -1.54 -31.31 -6.73
N ARG A 147 -2.46 -32.05 -7.35
CA ARG A 147 -2.11 -33.03 -8.40
C ARG A 147 -1.38 -32.44 -9.60
N PHE A 148 -1.45 -31.13 -9.81
CA PHE A 148 -0.86 -30.42 -10.94
C PHE A 148 0.50 -29.80 -10.61
N GLY A 149 0.83 -29.60 -9.33
CA GLY A 149 2.18 -29.23 -8.90
C GLY A 149 2.27 -28.61 -7.51
N ASP A 150 3.48 -28.20 -7.14
CA ASP A 150 3.78 -27.50 -5.88
C ASP A 150 3.65 -25.97 -6.06
N TYR A 151 2.88 -25.32 -5.18
CA TYR A 151 2.72 -23.87 -5.14
C TYR A 151 3.76 -23.18 -4.25
N GLY A 152 4.61 -23.93 -3.57
CA GLY A 152 5.63 -23.44 -2.66
C GLY A 152 5.03 -22.81 -1.40
N ILE A 153 5.78 -21.91 -0.75
CA ILE A 153 5.36 -21.28 0.52
C ILE A 153 4.29 -20.22 0.27
N THR A 154 3.02 -20.60 0.38
CA THR A 154 1.84 -19.81 0.03
C THR A 154 1.25 -19.02 1.19
N GLY A 155 1.67 -19.25 2.43
CA GLY A 155 1.12 -18.56 3.59
C GLY A 155 2.06 -18.54 4.79
N LEU A 156 1.63 -17.77 5.80
CA LEU A 156 2.28 -17.67 7.10
C LEU A 156 1.21 -17.77 8.18
N LEU A 157 1.50 -18.58 9.19
CA LEU A 157 0.66 -18.83 10.34
C LEU A 157 1.50 -18.62 11.60
N ILE A 158 1.07 -17.73 12.49
CA ILE A 158 1.74 -17.45 13.77
C ILE A 158 0.71 -17.70 14.86
N VAL A 159 0.98 -18.71 15.69
CA VAL A 159 0.04 -19.16 16.73
C VAL A 159 0.73 -19.36 18.07
N ARG A 160 -0.05 -19.35 19.14
CA ARG A 160 0.44 -19.66 20.49
C ARG A 160 -0.69 -20.23 21.34
N ALA A 161 -0.38 -21.22 22.17
CA ALA A 161 -1.31 -21.67 23.20
C ALA A 161 -1.32 -20.67 24.37
N ALA A 162 -2.49 -20.13 24.72
CA ALA A 162 -2.67 -19.23 25.85
C ALA A 162 -3.91 -19.64 26.65
N GLY A 163 -3.73 -20.13 27.88
CA GLY A 163 -4.83 -20.66 28.69
C GLY A 163 -5.50 -21.85 27.99
N GLU A 164 -6.80 -21.77 27.76
CA GLU A 164 -7.59 -22.81 27.08
C GLU A 164 -7.77 -22.57 25.57
N VAL A 165 -7.09 -21.55 24.99
CA VAL A 165 -7.26 -21.18 23.59
C VAL A 165 -5.96 -21.24 22.80
N LEU A 166 -6.07 -21.59 21.52
CA LEU A 166 -5.00 -21.42 20.53
C LEU A 166 -5.18 -20.06 19.87
N GLU A 167 -4.32 -19.11 20.22
CA GLU A 167 -4.36 -17.75 19.66
C GLU A 167 -3.66 -17.70 18.30
N ILE A 168 -4.33 -17.12 17.31
CA ILE A 168 -3.78 -16.76 16.01
C ILE A 168 -3.42 -15.27 16.04
N ASP A 169 -2.13 -14.97 16.03
CA ASP A 169 -1.62 -13.60 15.84
C ASP A 169 -1.65 -13.21 14.36
N THR A 170 -1.25 -14.13 13.48
CA THR A 170 -1.19 -13.90 12.05
C THR A 170 -1.64 -15.13 11.30
N PHE A 171 -2.60 -14.94 10.41
CA PHE A 171 -2.87 -15.89 9.35
C PHE A 171 -3.02 -15.12 8.03
N LEU A 172 -2.19 -15.49 7.06
CA LEU A 172 -2.24 -14.95 5.72
C LEU A 172 -2.04 -16.04 4.68
N LEU A 173 -2.68 -15.86 3.53
CA LEU A 173 -2.56 -16.72 2.36
C LEU A 173 -2.41 -15.85 1.11
N SER A 174 -1.46 -16.21 0.27
CA SER A 174 -1.26 -15.62 -1.05
C SER A 174 -2.45 -15.93 -1.98
N CYS A 175 -2.74 -14.99 -2.89
CA CYS A 175 -3.89 -15.08 -3.80
C CYS A 175 -3.93 -16.33 -4.69
N ARG A 176 -2.79 -17.00 -4.91
CA ARG A 176 -2.66 -18.21 -5.73
C ARG A 176 -3.45 -19.42 -5.23
N VAL A 177 -3.74 -19.48 -3.93
CA VAL A 177 -4.41 -20.63 -3.29
C VAL A 177 -5.78 -20.27 -2.70
N LEU A 178 -6.19 -19.00 -2.78
CA LEU A 178 -7.46 -18.54 -2.23
C LEU A 178 -8.65 -19.12 -2.99
N GLY A 179 -9.71 -19.46 -2.25
CA GLY A 179 -10.96 -19.97 -2.83
C GLY A 179 -10.87 -21.41 -3.34
N ARG A 180 -9.77 -22.10 -3.04
CA ARG A 180 -9.60 -23.54 -3.30
C ARG A 180 -9.91 -24.40 -2.07
N GLY A 181 -10.30 -23.80 -0.95
CA GLY A 181 -10.53 -24.50 0.32
C GLY A 181 -9.29 -24.62 1.21
N VAL A 182 -8.16 -24.01 0.82
CA VAL A 182 -6.94 -23.98 1.64
C VAL A 182 -7.20 -23.25 2.95
N GLU A 183 -7.89 -22.11 2.91
CA GLU A 183 -8.29 -21.38 4.11
C GLU A 183 -9.12 -22.23 5.09
N HIS A 184 -10.04 -23.04 4.57
CA HIS A 184 -10.91 -23.92 5.36
C HIS A 184 -10.11 -25.06 5.99
N GLN A 185 -9.25 -25.72 5.22
CA GLN A 185 -8.43 -26.83 5.71
C GLN A 185 -7.41 -26.37 6.75
N VAL A 186 -6.81 -25.17 6.59
CA VAL A 186 -5.90 -24.61 7.60
C VAL A 186 -6.64 -24.37 8.91
N MET A 187 -7.81 -23.73 8.87
CA MET A 187 -8.62 -23.50 10.07
C MET A 187 -9.08 -24.82 10.71
N ALA A 188 -9.49 -25.81 9.91
CA ALA A 188 -9.85 -27.14 10.42
C ALA A 188 -8.67 -27.82 11.12
N ARG A 189 -7.46 -27.76 10.53
CA ARG A 189 -6.26 -28.32 11.16
C ARG A 189 -5.96 -27.64 12.49
N LEU A 190 -6.11 -26.31 12.58
CA LEU A 190 -5.95 -25.56 13.84
C LEU A 190 -6.97 -25.99 14.90
N GLY A 191 -8.21 -26.28 14.49
CA GLY A 191 -9.23 -26.86 15.37
C GLY A 191 -8.81 -28.22 15.92
N SER A 192 -8.36 -29.13 15.06
CA SER A 192 -7.85 -30.44 15.48
C SER A 192 -6.61 -30.33 16.37
N GLU A 193 -5.69 -29.42 16.03
CA GLU A 193 -4.49 -29.15 16.81
C GLU A 193 -4.81 -28.60 18.20
N ALA A 194 -5.80 -27.70 18.31
CA ALA A 194 -6.28 -27.22 19.60
C ALA A 194 -6.80 -28.39 20.46
N LEU A 195 -7.59 -29.30 19.88
CA LEU A 195 -8.08 -30.50 20.59
C LEU A 195 -6.95 -31.45 21.01
N GLU A 196 -5.96 -31.69 20.13
CA GLU A 196 -4.77 -32.48 20.42
C GLU A 196 -3.97 -31.93 21.61
N ARG A 197 -3.96 -30.59 21.76
CA ARG A 197 -3.31 -29.87 22.86
C ARG A 197 -4.19 -29.71 24.11
N GLY A 198 -5.41 -30.24 24.11
CA GLY A 198 -6.36 -30.11 25.22
C GLY A 198 -7.01 -28.72 25.36
N LEU A 199 -6.94 -27.89 24.31
CA LEU A 199 -7.54 -26.56 24.23
C LEU A 199 -9.00 -26.65 23.77
N THR A 200 -9.82 -25.67 24.16
CA THR A 200 -11.28 -25.67 23.91
C THR A 200 -11.67 -24.83 22.69
N ALA A 201 -10.86 -23.84 22.32
CA ALA A 201 -11.16 -22.93 21.21
C ALA A 201 -9.89 -22.43 20.48
N VAL A 202 -10.12 -21.86 19.30
CA VAL A 202 -9.13 -21.12 18.51
C VAL A 202 -9.57 -19.66 18.42
N SER A 203 -8.70 -18.74 18.81
CA SER A 203 -8.97 -17.30 18.79
C SER A 203 -8.27 -16.66 17.60
N ALA A 204 -9.01 -15.90 16.79
CA ALA A 204 -8.47 -15.17 15.65
C ALA A 204 -8.77 -13.67 15.76
N ARG A 205 -7.72 -12.84 15.73
CA ARG A 205 -7.87 -11.37 15.67
C ARG A 205 -7.91 -10.92 14.22
N LEU A 206 -8.89 -10.09 13.89
CA LEU A 206 -9.04 -9.41 12.61
C LEU A 206 -8.94 -7.90 12.82
N GLU A 207 -7.99 -7.23 12.16
CA GLU A 207 -7.92 -5.75 12.11
C GLU A 207 -8.66 -5.26 10.87
N THR A 208 -9.64 -4.37 11.01
CA THR A 208 -10.48 -3.99 9.87
C THR A 208 -9.75 -2.98 8.98
N THR A 209 -9.52 -3.34 7.71
CA THR A 209 -8.97 -2.43 6.71
C THR A 209 -9.80 -2.49 5.41
N LYS A 210 -9.68 -1.47 4.55
CA LYS A 210 -10.30 -1.50 3.21
C LYS A 210 -9.75 -2.61 2.30
N ARG A 211 -8.65 -3.28 2.68
CA ARG A 211 -7.91 -4.21 1.80
C ARG A 211 -8.11 -5.68 2.18
N ASN A 212 -8.39 -5.98 3.45
CA ASN A 212 -8.53 -7.36 3.94
C ASN A 212 -9.99 -7.83 4.03
N GLU A 213 -10.86 -7.25 3.21
CA GLU A 213 -12.27 -7.64 3.10
C GLU A 213 -12.46 -9.16 2.82
N PRO A 214 -11.65 -9.83 1.97
CA PRO A 214 -11.74 -11.28 1.80
C PRO A 214 -11.49 -12.08 3.09
N ALA A 215 -10.52 -11.66 3.92
CA ALA A 215 -10.27 -12.31 5.21
C ALA A 215 -11.43 -12.08 6.20
N ARG A 216 -12.00 -10.87 6.21
CA ARG A 216 -13.17 -10.53 7.03
C ARG A 216 -14.37 -11.39 6.67
N GLN A 217 -14.70 -11.48 5.38
CA GLN A 217 -15.83 -12.27 4.91
C GLN A 217 -15.64 -13.74 5.28
N PHE A 218 -14.44 -14.29 5.08
CA PHE A 218 -14.14 -15.68 5.45
C PHE A 218 -14.34 -15.95 6.94
N LEU A 219 -13.80 -15.11 7.83
CA LEU A 219 -13.98 -15.28 9.28
C LEU A 219 -15.45 -15.17 9.70
N HIS A 220 -16.18 -14.22 9.11
CA HIS A 220 -17.60 -14.08 9.34
C HIS A 220 -18.40 -15.31 8.87
N ASP A 221 -18.05 -15.87 7.72
CA ASP A 221 -18.73 -17.06 7.16
C ASP A 221 -18.54 -18.30 8.03
N ILE A 222 -17.34 -18.52 8.59
CA ILE A 222 -17.06 -19.70 9.42
C ILE A 222 -17.41 -19.50 10.90
N GLY A 223 -17.62 -18.26 11.33
CA GLY A 223 -17.47 -17.90 12.73
C GLY A 223 -18.28 -16.70 13.21
N GLY A 224 -19.17 -16.13 12.39
CA GLY A 224 -19.90 -14.89 12.70
C GLY A 224 -20.71 -14.95 14.00
N ALA A 225 -21.14 -16.12 14.45
CA ALA A 225 -21.81 -16.30 15.75
C ALA A 225 -20.88 -16.11 16.96
N TYR A 226 -19.56 -16.20 16.75
CA TYR A 226 -18.51 -16.11 17.77
C TYR A 226 -17.72 -14.79 17.68
N GLU A 227 -18.23 -13.84 16.92
CA GLU A 227 -17.63 -12.54 16.69
C GLU A 227 -17.78 -11.64 17.92
N GLN A 228 -16.68 -11.00 18.32
CA GLN A 228 -16.65 -10.00 19.39
C GLN A 228 -15.98 -8.73 18.86
N ALA A 229 -16.68 -7.60 18.94
CA ALA A 229 -16.12 -6.32 18.54
C ALA A 229 -15.05 -5.86 19.54
N VAL A 230 -13.93 -5.37 19.00
CA VAL A 230 -12.85 -4.74 19.78
C VAL A 230 -12.43 -3.44 19.11
N ASP A 231 -11.64 -2.63 19.80
CA ASP A 231 -11.11 -1.41 19.18
C ASP A 231 -10.27 -1.76 17.94
N GLY A 232 -10.59 -1.12 16.82
CA GLY A 232 -9.93 -1.35 15.52
C GLY A 232 -10.28 -2.66 14.78
N GLY A 233 -11.16 -3.51 15.30
CA GLY A 233 -11.43 -4.80 14.65
C GLY A 233 -12.37 -5.77 15.37
N PHE A 234 -12.14 -7.06 15.14
CA PHE A 234 -12.94 -8.15 15.69
C PHE A 234 -12.03 -9.26 16.24
N ILE A 235 -12.51 -9.95 17.27
CA ILE A 235 -11.93 -11.21 17.74
C ILE A 235 -12.99 -12.29 17.57
N TYR A 236 -12.60 -13.39 16.93
CA TYR A 236 -13.44 -14.58 16.77
C TYR A 236 -12.91 -15.68 17.68
N VAL A 237 -13.75 -16.18 18.59
CA VAL A 237 -13.37 -17.29 19.50
C VAL A 237 -14.14 -18.55 19.08
N LEU A 238 -13.53 -19.33 18.20
CA LEU A 238 -14.16 -20.45 17.51
C LEU A 238 -13.99 -21.74 18.31
N PRO A 239 -15.07 -22.47 18.67
CA PRO A 239 -14.95 -23.74 19.36
C PRO A 239 -14.12 -24.74 18.55
N ALA A 240 -13.09 -25.34 19.18
CA ALA A 240 -12.14 -26.20 18.48
C ALA A 240 -12.83 -27.43 17.85
N ARG A 241 -13.89 -27.95 18.48
CA ARG A 241 -14.71 -29.05 17.94
C ARG A 241 -15.41 -28.67 16.64
N GLU A 242 -16.09 -27.53 16.62
CA GLU A 242 -16.78 -27.05 15.41
C GLU A 242 -15.79 -26.72 14.31
N LEU A 243 -14.67 -26.08 14.67
CA LEU A 243 -13.64 -25.72 13.71
C LEU A 243 -12.98 -26.96 13.09
N SER A 244 -12.70 -28.00 13.87
CA SER A 244 -12.11 -29.25 13.38
C SER A 244 -12.96 -29.98 12.34
N GLY A 245 -14.30 -29.76 12.36
CA GLY A 245 -15.24 -30.27 11.37
C GLY A 245 -15.47 -29.37 10.16
N LEU A 246 -14.75 -28.25 10.04
CA LEU A 246 -14.93 -27.30 8.96
C LEU A 246 -14.61 -27.95 7.61
N THR A 247 -15.57 -27.90 6.70
CA THR A 247 -15.45 -28.43 5.34
C THR A 247 -15.66 -27.31 4.33
N PHE A 248 -14.81 -27.27 3.30
CA PHE A 248 -14.99 -26.31 2.21
C PHE A 248 -16.21 -26.70 1.38
N LYS A 249 -17.18 -25.78 1.23
CA LYS A 249 -18.35 -25.94 0.37
C LYS A 249 -18.27 -24.95 -0.81
N PRO A 250 -17.91 -25.41 -2.02
CA PRO A 250 -17.63 -24.52 -3.15
C PRO A 250 -18.85 -23.73 -3.65
N SER A 251 -20.07 -24.20 -3.36
CA SER A 251 -21.33 -23.56 -3.76
C SER A 251 -21.58 -22.17 -3.14
N ALA A 252 -20.77 -21.74 -2.16
CA ALA A 252 -20.85 -20.42 -1.53
C ALA A 252 -19.85 -19.40 -2.11
N VAL A 253 -18.90 -19.83 -2.96
CA VAL A 253 -17.95 -18.92 -3.60
C VAL A 253 -18.70 -18.17 -4.71
N LYS A 254 -19.15 -16.95 -4.42
CA LYS A 254 -19.37 -15.96 -5.48
C LYS A 254 -18.01 -15.77 -6.15
N LEU A 255 -17.83 -16.40 -7.32
CA LEU A 255 -16.80 -15.97 -8.26
C LEU A 255 -16.94 -14.45 -8.36
N PRO A 256 -15.88 -13.66 -8.11
CA PRO A 256 -15.93 -12.24 -8.43
C PRO A 256 -16.37 -12.16 -9.90
N PRO A 257 -17.32 -11.27 -10.25
CA PRO A 257 -17.85 -11.21 -11.59
C PRO A 257 -16.68 -11.17 -12.57
N SER A 258 -16.62 -12.16 -13.46
CA SER A 258 -15.68 -12.13 -14.56
C SER A 258 -16.06 -10.88 -15.37
N SER A 259 -15.11 -9.95 -15.50
CA SER A 259 -15.26 -8.67 -16.20
C SER A 259 -16.24 -7.66 -15.58
N GLU A 260 -15.92 -7.12 -14.41
CA GLU A 260 -16.04 -5.67 -14.28
C GLU A 260 -14.66 -5.07 -14.57
N LYS A 261 -14.58 -4.25 -15.63
CA LYS A 261 -13.41 -3.41 -15.88
C LYS A 261 -13.04 -2.72 -14.57
N PRO A 262 -11.78 -2.76 -14.11
CA PRO A 262 -11.41 -2.06 -12.89
C PRO A 262 -11.87 -0.61 -13.02
N LYS A 263 -12.74 -0.18 -12.10
CA LYS A 263 -13.08 1.24 -11.96
C LYS A 263 -11.77 1.97 -11.80
N LYS A 264 -11.46 2.89 -12.74
CA LYS A 264 -10.25 3.72 -12.81
C LYS A 264 -9.68 3.97 -11.42
N THR A 265 -8.77 3.09 -11.00
CA THR A 265 -8.01 3.28 -9.77
C THR A 265 -7.10 4.46 -10.03
N VAL A 266 -7.23 5.51 -9.22
CA VAL A 266 -6.33 6.67 -9.25
C VAL A 266 -4.90 6.13 -9.23
N ALA A 267 -4.17 6.39 -10.31
CA ALA A 267 -2.80 5.91 -10.49
C ALA A 267 -1.98 6.34 -9.28
N ARG A 268 -1.42 5.36 -8.56
CA ARG A 268 -0.35 5.65 -7.60
C ARG A 268 0.79 6.27 -8.39
N LYS A 269 1.29 7.43 -7.96
CA LYS A 269 2.46 8.09 -8.54
C LYS A 269 3.63 7.09 -8.49
N ARG A 270 3.95 6.49 -9.64
CA ARG A 270 5.12 5.62 -9.79
C ARG A 270 6.38 6.51 -9.81
N PRO A 271 7.52 6.04 -9.30
CA PRO A 271 8.79 6.72 -9.54
C PRO A 271 9.02 6.84 -11.05
N ASP A 272 9.57 7.98 -11.50
CA ASP A 272 9.97 8.12 -12.89
C ASP A 272 11.25 7.31 -13.12
N TYR A 273 11.07 6.05 -13.49
CA TYR A 273 12.16 5.12 -13.73
C TYR A 273 13.05 5.57 -14.90
N GLN A 274 12.50 6.31 -15.86
CA GLN A 274 13.24 6.80 -17.02
C GLN A 274 14.16 7.95 -16.62
N GLU A 275 13.66 8.89 -15.81
CA GLU A 275 14.48 9.95 -15.22
C GLU A 275 15.59 9.35 -14.36
N ILE A 276 15.27 8.46 -13.41
CA ILE A 276 16.27 7.82 -12.54
C ILE A 276 17.36 7.10 -13.35
N ALA A 277 16.98 6.33 -14.36
CA ALA A 277 17.92 5.57 -15.19
C ALA A 277 18.81 6.44 -16.09
N SER A 278 18.36 7.66 -16.42
CA SER A 278 19.07 8.57 -17.31
C SER A 278 19.89 9.63 -16.58
N THR A 279 19.44 10.08 -15.40
CA THR A 279 20.06 11.18 -14.65
C THR A 279 20.75 10.74 -13.36
N LEU A 280 20.37 9.60 -12.78
CA LEU A 280 20.88 9.09 -11.49
C LEU A 280 21.60 7.75 -11.64
N ALA A 281 22.26 7.55 -12.79
CA ALA A 281 22.90 6.28 -13.15
C ALA A 281 24.26 6.01 -12.49
N SER A 282 24.81 6.93 -11.69
CA SER A 282 26.09 6.70 -11.00
C SER A 282 26.10 7.30 -9.60
N ALA A 283 26.97 6.78 -8.72
CA ALA A 283 27.16 7.36 -7.38
C ALA A 283 27.62 8.82 -7.45
N GLU A 284 28.36 9.20 -8.49
CA GLU A 284 28.78 10.58 -8.70
C GLU A 284 27.61 11.47 -9.14
N ASP A 285 26.74 10.99 -10.03
CA ASP A 285 25.55 11.72 -10.46
C ASP A 285 24.50 11.80 -9.36
N ILE A 286 24.34 10.74 -8.56
CA ILE A 286 23.52 10.75 -7.34
C ILE A 286 24.11 11.73 -6.33
N LEU A 287 25.42 11.71 -6.08
CA LEU A 287 26.05 12.67 -5.18
C LEU A 287 26.00 14.09 -5.77
N ARG A 288 26.04 14.27 -7.09
CA ARG A 288 25.90 15.56 -7.77
C ARG A 288 24.46 16.06 -7.66
N GLU A 289 23.45 15.22 -7.84
CA GLU A 289 22.04 15.57 -7.67
C GLU A 289 21.68 15.76 -6.19
N VAL A 290 22.28 15.00 -5.27
CA VAL A 290 22.14 15.22 -3.83
C VAL A 290 22.88 16.50 -3.41
N ARG A 291 24.03 16.82 -4.01
CA ARG A 291 24.80 18.06 -3.76
C ARG A 291 24.17 19.30 -4.42
N ALA A 292 23.61 19.16 -5.62
CA ALA A 292 22.82 20.18 -6.32
C ALA A 292 21.46 20.37 -5.62
N GLY A 293 20.85 19.26 -5.20
CA GLY A 293 19.67 19.23 -4.35
C GLY A 293 19.91 19.69 -2.91
N THR A 294 21.16 19.83 -2.46
CA THR A 294 21.54 20.50 -1.20
C THR A 294 22.18 21.88 -1.39
N SER A 295 22.48 22.29 -2.63
CA SER A 295 23.09 23.57 -2.97
C SER A 295 22.55 24.03 -4.34
N HIS A 296 21.55 24.92 -4.31
CA HIS A 296 20.73 25.43 -5.43
C HIS A 296 19.41 24.71 -5.71
N ILE A 297 18.42 24.96 -4.84
CA ILE A 297 17.33 25.86 -5.22
C ILE A 297 17.19 26.85 -4.06
N ALA A 298 17.72 28.06 -4.24
CA ALA A 298 17.13 29.20 -3.54
C ALA A 298 15.70 29.27 -4.09
N ASP A 299 14.71 28.91 -3.27
CA ASP A 299 13.31 29.09 -3.61
C ASP A 299 13.14 30.59 -3.93
N PRO A 300 12.70 30.98 -5.15
CA PRO A 300 12.34 32.35 -5.42
C PRO A 300 11.14 32.67 -4.50
N SER A 301 11.47 33.39 -3.43
CA SER A 301 10.59 33.88 -2.36
C SER A 301 9.69 32.84 -1.69
N MET A 302 10.18 32.23 -0.60
CA MET A 302 9.24 31.82 0.46
C MET A 302 8.49 33.07 0.91
N THR A 303 7.16 33.00 1.01
CA THR A 303 6.40 34.12 1.57
C THR A 303 6.78 34.32 3.03
N GLU A 304 6.47 35.48 3.59
CA GLU A 304 6.70 35.74 5.01
C GLU A 304 5.97 34.71 5.89
N THR A 305 4.77 34.30 5.48
CA THR A 305 3.98 33.24 6.13
C THR A 305 4.70 31.89 6.06
N GLU A 306 5.20 31.51 4.89
CA GLU A 306 5.93 30.25 4.70
C GLU A 306 7.21 30.21 5.55
N SER A 307 7.96 31.30 5.62
CA SER A 307 9.21 31.40 6.39
C SER A 307 8.96 31.24 7.90
N ARG A 308 7.93 31.92 8.41
CA ARG A 308 7.52 31.83 9.82
C ARG A 308 6.97 30.43 10.15
N LEU A 309 6.20 29.83 9.25
CA LEU A 309 5.68 28.47 9.43
C LEU A 309 6.80 27.40 9.38
N ALA A 310 7.82 27.60 8.55
CA ALA A 310 8.99 26.73 8.47
C ALA A 310 9.80 26.70 9.78
N ALA A 311 9.88 27.83 10.49
CA ALA A 311 10.49 27.87 11.82
C ALA A 311 9.73 27.00 12.83
N ILE A 312 8.39 27.08 12.83
CA ILE A 312 7.53 26.24 13.68
C ILE A 312 7.76 24.75 13.36
N TRP A 313 7.79 24.39 12.07
CA TRP A 313 7.99 23.00 11.64
C TRP A 313 9.40 22.49 11.99
N SER A 314 10.42 23.32 11.83
CA SER A 314 11.81 23.03 12.19
C SER A 314 11.93 22.65 13.68
N GLU A 315 11.29 23.43 14.56
CA GLU A 315 11.29 23.19 16.00
C GLU A 315 10.50 21.92 16.37
N LEU A 316 9.31 21.74 15.81
CA LEU A 316 8.44 20.59 16.11
C LEU A 316 9.01 19.26 15.59
N LEU A 317 9.61 19.27 14.40
CA LEU A 317 10.13 18.08 13.72
C LEU A 317 11.63 17.85 13.96
N LYS A 318 12.31 18.75 14.68
CA LYS A 318 13.74 18.73 14.97
C LYS A 318 14.61 18.60 13.72
N ARG A 319 14.29 19.37 12.67
CA ARG A 319 15.01 19.35 11.38
C ARG A 319 15.62 20.71 11.07
N PRO A 320 16.88 20.77 10.60
CA PRO A 320 17.57 22.04 10.38
C PRO A 320 17.00 22.87 9.22
N SER A 321 16.30 22.24 8.27
CA SER A 321 15.66 22.93 7.15
C SER A 321 14.35 22.26 6.75
N ILE A 322 13.37 23.10 6.39
CA ILE A 322 12.04 22.72 5.90
C ILE A 322 11.77 23.50 4.62
N ARG A 323 11.29 22.85 3.57
CA ARG A 323 10.96 23.46 2.28
C ARG A 323 9.47 23.78 2.18
N ALA A 324 9.10 24.75 1.35
CA ALA A 324 7.69 25.10 1.09
C ALA A 324 6.87 23.92 0.53
N THR A 325 7.48 23.02 -0.23
CA THR A 325 6.81 21.83 -0.78
C THR A 325 6.81 20.62 0.16
N ASP A 326 7.49 20.68 1.31
CA ASP A 326 7.58 19.53 2.21
C ASP A 326 6.23 19.21 2.83
N ASN A 327 5.91 17.91 2.90
CA ASN A 327 4.72 17.41 3.57
C ASN A 327 4.99 17.12 5.05
N PHE A 328 4.10 17.61 5.92
CA PHE A 328 4.26 17.49 7.37
C PHE A 328 4.40 16.04 7.85
N PHE A 329 3.61 15.13 7.28
CA PHE A 329 3.56 13.72 7.68
C PHE A 329 4.75 12.93 7.12
N ASP A 330 5.19 13.24 5.90
CA ASP A 330 6.39 12.63 5.30
C ASP A 330 7.67 12.97 6.08
N LEU A 331 7.68 14.13 6.74
CA LEU A 331 8.78 14.56 7.60
C LEU A 331 8.78 13.91 9.00
N GLY A 332 7.75 13.14 9.35
CA GLY A 332 7.60 12.48 10.66
C GLY A 332 6.55 13.12 11.58
N GLY A 333 5.70 14.00 11.06
CA GLY A 333 4.58 14.59 11.79
C GLY A 333 3.53 13.54 12.20
N HIS A 334 2.96 13.70 13.39
CA HIS A 334 1.90 12.82 13.91
C HIS A 334 0.84 13.64 14.68
N SER A 335 -0.25 12.99 15.11
CA SER A 335 -1.45 13.65 15.66
C SER A 335 -1.17 14.64 16.80
N LEU A 336 -0.20 14.34 17.68
CA LEU A 336 0.20 15.25 18.77
C LEU A 336 0.94 16.50 18.26
N LEU A 337 1.82 16.33 17.26
CA LEU A 337 2.50 17.46 16.62
C LEU A 337 1.54 18.32 15.81
N VAL A 338 0.47 17.75 15.26
CA VAL A 338 -0.62 18.50 14.61
C VAL A 338 -1.35 19.41 15.61
N VAL A 339 -1.67 18.92 16.81
CA VAL A 339 -2.30 19.73 17.86
C VAL A 339 -1.38 20.88 18.27
N LEU A 340 -0.08 20.61 18.45
CA LEU A 340 0.92 21.63 18.77
C LEU A 340 1.09 22.65 17.65
N LEU A 341 1.06 22.19 16.39
CA LEU A 341 1.11 23.06 15.22
C LEU A 341 -0.09 24.02 15.18
N ILE A 342 -1.31 23.54 15.41
CA ILE A 342 -2.53 24.39 15.45
C ILE A 342 -2.40 25.46 16.53
N VAL A 343 -1.94 25.09 17.74
CA VAL A 343 -1.72 26.05 18.83
C VAL A 343 -0.69 27.11 18.45
N ARG A 344 0.44 26.70 17.87
CA ARG A 344 1.50 27.63 17.42
C ARG A 344 1.06 28.53 16.27
N VAL A 345 0.25 28.01 15.34
CA VAL A 345 -0.29 28.81 14.24
C VAL A 345 -1.26 29.87 14.77
N ARG A 346 -2.12 29.50 15.74
CA ARG A 346 -3.01 30.46 16.41
C ARG A 346 -2.21 31.55 17.13
N GLU A 347 -1.17 31.18 17.88
CA GLU A 347 -0.30 32.13 18.61
C GLU A 347 0.46 33.09 17.68
N LEU A 348 0.97 32.60 16.55
CA LEU A 348 1.85 33.38 15.67
C LEU A 348 1.15 34.10 14.52
N PHE A 349 0.01 33.59 14.05
CA PHE A 349 -0.71 34.13 12.89
C PHE A 349 -2.13 34.62 13.22
N GLY A 350 -2.64 34.38 14.42
CA GLY A 350 -3.99 34.82 14.84
C GLY A 350 -5.13 34.05 14.17
N VAL A 351 -4.84 32.91 13.52
CA VAL A 351 -5.81 32.10 12.77
C VAL A 351 -6.21 30.87 13.58
N ASP A 352 -7.52 30.65 13.74
CA ASP A 352 -8.07 29.42 14.31
C ASP A 352 -8.29 28.38 13.19
N LEU A 353 -7.31 27.48 13.01
CA LEU A 353 -7.41 26.36 12.09
C LEU A 353 -8.29 25.23 12.66
N ALA A 354 -9.18 24.66 11.86
CA ALA A 354 -9.87 23.43 12.21
C ALA A 354 -8.95 22.21 12.05
N ILE A 355 -9.24 21.12 12.76
CA ILE A 355 -8.48 19.86 12.63
C ILE A 355 -8.49 19.36 11.18
N ASP A 356 -9.62 19.51 10.48
CA ASP A 356 -9.79 19.12 9.09
C ASP A 356 -8.91 19.94 8.13
N ASP A 357 -8.48 21.15 8.52
CA ASP A 357 -7.58 21.96 7.70
C ASP A 357 -6.16 21.40 7.64
N VAL A 358 -5.78 20.66 8.68
CA VAL A 358 -4.45 20.09 8.88
C VAL A 358 -4.44 18.59 8.52
N TYR A 359 -5.57 17.89 8.67
CA TYR A 359 -5.74 16.49 8.28
C TYR A 359 -6.06 16.30 6.79
N SER A 360 -5.13 16.74 5.93
CA SER A 360 -5.12 16.34 4.53
C SER A 360 -3.91 15.45 4.25
N ALA A 361 -4.10 14.36 3.51
CA ALA A 361 -3.02 13.42 3.16
C ALA A 361 -1.83 14.09 2.42
N ASN A 362 -2.02 15.33 1.94
CA ASN A 362 -1.05 16.13 1.20
C ASN A 362 -0.76 17.48 1.87
N LEU A 363 -0.73 17.55 3.21
CA LEU A 363 -0.44 18.82 3.91
C LEU A 363 1.00 19.28 3.68
N THR A 364 1.19 20.14 2.68
CA THR A 364 2.46 20.83 2.42
C THR A 364 2.58 22.13 3.19
N LEU A 365 3.81 22.58 3.46
CA LEU A 365 4.07 23.85 4.12
C LEU A 365 3.42 25.03 3.37
N ARG A 366 3.57 25.07 2.03
CA ARG A 366 2.95 26.05 1.13
C ARG A 366 1.43 25.96 1.17
N GLY A 367 0.87 24.75 1.13
CA GLY A 367 -0.57 24.56 1.20
C GLY A 367 -1.17 25.06 2.51
N LEU A 368 -0.45 24.88 3.62
CA LEU A 368 -0.86 25.41 4.93
C LEU A 368 -0.66 26.94 5.01
N ALA A 369 0.43 27.48 4.47
CA ALA A 369 0.66 28.92 4.40
C ALA A 369 -0.42 29.63 3.58
N GLN A 370 -0.79 29.10 2.41
CA GLN A 370 -1.89 29.63 1.59
C GLN A 370 -3.24 29.60 2.31
N LYS A 371 -3.50 28.57 3.13
CA LYS A 371 -4.70 28.53 3.97
C LYS A 371 -4.66 29.62 5.03
N ILE A 372 -3.54 29.77 5.75
CA ILE A 372 -3.35 30.82 6.75
C ILE A 372 -3.53 32.20 6.10
N GLU A 373 -2.94 32.42 4.92
CA GLU A 373 -3.09 33.65 4.15
C GLU A 373 -4.54 33.86 3.71
N ALA A 374 -5.26 32.82 3.28
CA ALA A 374 -6.68 32.92 2.95
C ALA A 374 -7.56 33.25 4.17
N TYR A 375 -7.21 32.73 5.35
CA TYR A 375 -7.84 33.11 6.63
C TYR A 375 -7.50 34.54 7.04
N GLN A 376 -6.32 35.06 6.68
CA GLN A 376 -5.88 36.42 6.96
C GLN A 376 -6.40 37.46 5.95
N LEU A 377 -6.56 37.09 4.67
CA LEU A 377 -7.23 37.89 3.64
C LEU A 377 -8.75 37.95 3.87
N GLY A 378 -9.30 37.02 4.65
CA GLY A 378 -10.66 37.05 5.13
C GLY A 378 -10.86 37.96 6.35
N ASP A 379 -10.55 39.26 6.23
CA ASP A 379 -11.22 40.31 7.02
C ASP A 379 -12.11 41.16 6.07
N PRO A 380 -13.43 40.92 6.06
CA PRO A 380 -14.38 41.62 5.21
C PRO A 380 -14.34 43.14 5.32
N ALA A 381 -13.89 43.70 6.45
CA ALA A 381 -13.91 45.15 6.71
C ALA A 381 -12.89 45.94 5.88
N ALA A 382 -11.74 45.35 5.54
CA ALA A 382 -10.69 46.03 4.78
C ALA A 382 -11.00 46.07 3.27
N PHE A 383 -11.57 44.98 2.74
CA PHE A 383 -11.98 44.89 1.34
C PHE A 383 -13.12 45.86 1.00
N GLU A 384 -14.07 46.03 1.93
CA GLU A 384 -15.19 46.97 1.78
C GLU A 384 -14.75 48.45 1.89
N ALA A 385 -13.70 48.74 2.65
CA ALA A 385 -13.09 50.07 2.73
C ALA A 385 -12.36 50.47 1.44
N ILE A 386 -11.60 49.53 0.85
CA ILE A 386 -10.88 49.72 -0.41
C ILE A 386 -11.85 49.88 -1.58
N LEU A 387 -12.92 49.07 -1.63
CA LEU A 387 -13.98 49.22 -2.63
C LEU A 387 -14.69 50.57 -2.53
N LYS A 388 -14.93 51.07 -1.30
CA LYS A 388 -15.52 52.40 -1.09
C LYS A 388 -14.62 53.55 -1.51
N GLU A 389 -13.31 53.44 -1.32
CA GLU A 389 -12.34 54.44 -1.79
C GLU A 389 -12.27 54.46 -3.32
N LEU A 390 -12.32 53.29 -3.97
CA LEU A 390 -12.35 53.16 -5.43
C LEU A 390 -13.65 53.67 -6.05
N GLU A 391 -14.80 53.43 -5.43
CA GLU A 391 -16.10 53.95 -5.88
C GLU A 391 -16.28 55.47 -5.64
N ALA A 392 -15.45 56.07 -4.78
CA ALA A 392 -15.48 57.51 -4.47
C ALA A 392 -14.56 58.35 -5.37
N LEU A 393 -13.75 57.73 -6.22
CA LEU A 393 -12.91 58.42 -7.19
C LEU A 393 -13.74 58.72 -8.46
N PRO A 394 -13.68 59.94 -9.01
CA PRO A 394 -14.35 60.24 -10.27
C PRO A 394 -13.72 59.43 -11.41
N ASP A 395 -14.54 58.97 -12.35
CA ASP A 395 -14.16 58.06 -13.43
C ASP A 395 -12.91 58.54 -14.23
N GLU A 396 -12.73 59.85 -14.36
CA GLU A 396 -11.56 60.47 -15.02
C GLU A 396 -10.23 60.19 -14.30
N GLU A 397 -10.23 60.04 -12.98
CA GLU A 397 -9.03 59.75 -12.18
C GLU A 397 -8.70 58.25 -12.20
N ILE A 398 -9.72 57.40 -12.28
CA ILE A 398 -9.60 55.94 -12.45
C ILE A 398 -8.97 55.62 -13.82
N GLU A 399 -9.41 56.31 -14.88
CA GLU A 399 -8.83 56.16 -16.21
C GLU A 399 -7.37 56.66 -16.30
N ARG A 400 -7.00 57.71 -15.55
CA ARG A 400 -5.59 58.17 -15.48
C ARG A 400 -4.69 57.15 -14.79
N LEU A 401 -5.12 56.56 -13.68
CA LEU A 401 -4.36 55.54 -12.95
C LEU A 401 -4.17 54.26 -13.79
N LEU A 402 -5.20 53.84 -14.52
CA LEU A 402 -5.11 52.72 -15.46
C LEU A 402 -4.19 53.02 -16.66
N ALA A 403 -4.13 54.27 -17.13
CA ALA A 403 -3.25 54.68 -18.22
C ALA A 403 -1.77 54.81 -17.80
N GLU A 404 -1.47 55.07 -16.52
CA GLU A 404 -0.11 55.11 -15.99
C GLU A 404 0.51 53.71 -15.81
N GLU A 405 -0.29 52.67 -15.55
CA GLU A 405 0.20 51.28 -15.48
C GLU A 405 0.42 50.61 -16.85
N LEU A 406 -0.10 51.20 -17.93
CA LEU A 406 -0.03 50.68 -19.30
C LEU A 406 1.04 51.38 -20.18
N ARG A 407 1.95 52.15 -19.58
CA ARG A 407 3.19 52.65 -20.20
C ARG A 407 4.41 52.04 -19.52
#